data_AF-A0A2X3HJ29-F1
#
_entry.id   AF-A0A2X3HJ29-F1
#
_cell.length_a   1.000
_cell.length_b   1.000
_cell.length_c   1.000
_cell.angle_alpha   90.00
_cell.angle_beta   90.00
_cell.angle_gamma   90.00
#
_symmetry.space_group_name_H-M   'P 1'
#
loop_
_entity.id
_entity.type
_entity.pdbx_description
1 polymer ?
#
loop_
_entity_poly.entity_id
_entity_poly.type
_entity_poly.pdbx_seq_one_letter_code
_entity_poly.pdbx_strand_id
1 'polypeptide(L)'
;MTSPFNQVEQIISEIEKVIVGKRHVIELSLTALFAGGHVLIEDVPGVGKTMLVRALAQSLDISFKRIQFTPDLLPSDVTGISVFNPETRVFEFRPGPITGNIVLADEINRTAPRTQAALLEGMAENSVTVDGVTRKLMDPFFVMATQNPIEYEGTYTLPEAQLDRFLFKIEMGYPSAQEELDLLSGNKTRIN
;
A
#
# COMPACT_ATOMS: atom_id res chain seq x y z
N MET A 1 1.86 31.85 5.92
CA MET A 1 2.04 30.54 5.28
C MET A 1 2.79 29.67 6.26
N THR A 2 2.22 28.56 6.71
CA THR A 2 2.95 27.57 7.51
C THR A 2 4.07 26.99 6.63
N SER A 3 5.27 26.84 7.20
CA SER A 3 6.39 26.20 6.50
C SER A 3 6.00 24.78 6.07
N PRO A 4 6.43 24.28 4.90
CA PRO A 4 6.22 22.89 4.50
C PRO A 4 6.64 21.88 5.58
N PHE A 5 7.72 22.20 6.31
CA PHE A 5 8.19 21.40 7.45
C PHE A 5 7.13 21.28 8.55
N ASN A 6 6.43 22.38 8.88
CA ASN A 6 5.38 22.38 9.89
C ASN A 6 4.15 21.58 9.44
N GLN A 7 3.87 21.53 8.14
CA GLN A 7 2.77 20.71 7.61
C GLN A 7 3.09 19.22 7.71
N VAL A 8 4.33 18.82 7.39
CA VAL A 8 4.78 17.43 7.54
C VAL A 8 4.72 17.00 9.00
N GLU A 9 5.21 17.83 9.92
CA GLU A 9 5.12 17.55 11.36
C GLU A 9 3.67 17.43 11.85
N GLN A 10 2.76 18.25 11.32
CA GLN A 10 1.33 18.11 11.61
C GLN A 10 0.79 16.76 11.14
N ILE A 11 1.10 16.36 9.90
CA ILE A 11 0.68 15.06 9.35
C ILE A 11 1.22 13.91 10.21
N ILE A 12 2.50 13.94 10.59
CA ILE A 12 3.10 12.93 11.46
C ILE A 12 2.35 12.88 12.79
N SER A 13 2.08 14.02 13.41
CA SER A 13 1.37 14.09 14.69
C SER A 13 -0.06 13.54 14.62
N GLU A 14 -0.76 13.72 13.49
CA GLU A 14 -2.09 13.13 13.28
C GLU A 14 -2.02 11.60 13.18
N ILE A 15 -1.01 11.07 12.48
CA ILE A 15 -0.82 9.62 12.33
C ILE A 15 -0.39 8.98 13.67
N GLU A 16 0.43 9.66 14.48
CA GLU A 16 0.86 9.22 15.82
C GLU A 16 -0.30 9.15 16.84
N LYS A 17 -1.47 9.69 16.50
CA LYS A 17 -2.68 9.46 17.29
C LYS A 17 -3.20 8.03 17.13
N VAL A 18 -2.88 7.32 16.06
CA VAL A 18 -3.38 5.95 15.86
C VAL A 18 -2.29 4.91 15.75
N ILE A 19 -1.08 5.32 15.38
CA ILE A 19 0.11 4.47 15.35
C ILE A 19 1.04 4.90 16.48
N VAL A 20 1.15 4.07 17.52
CA VAL A 20 1.98 4.36 18.70
C VAL A 20 3.40 3.84 18.48
N GLY A 21 4.41 4.66 18.79
CA GLY A 21 5.81 4.22 18.85
C GLY A 21 6.51 3.99 17.50
N LYS A 22 5.83 4.21 16.37
CA LYS A 22 6.38 3.93 15.02
C LYS A 22 6.67 5.21 14.21
N ARG A 23 7.11 6.28 14.86
CA ARG A 23 7.42 7.56 14.19
C ARG A 23 8.35 7.39 12.98
N HIS A 24 9.42 6.63 13.15
CA HIS A 24 10.38 6.38 12.08
C HIS A 24 9.75 5.73 10.83
N VAL A 25 8.82 4.79 11.03
CA VAL A 25 8.06 4.14 9.94
C VAL A 25 7.17 5.15 9.23
N ILE A 26 6.55 6.07 9.97
CA ILE A 26 5.71 7.15 9.41
C ILE A 26 6.58 8.09 8.56
N GLU A 27 7.72 8.53 9.09
CA GLU A 27 8.66 9.42 8.42
C GLU A 27 9.19 8.81 7.10
N LEU A 28 9.60 7.54 7.11
CA LEU A 28 10.05 6.85 5.91
C LEU A 28 8.92 6.67 4.89
N SER A 29 7.69 6.40 5.34
CA SER A 29 6.53 6.27 4.46
C SER A 29 6.19 7.60 3.77
N LEU A 30 6.19 8.71 4.51
CA LEU A 30 5.98 10.04 3.95
C LEU A 30 7.13 10.45 3.01
N THR A 31 8.37 10.15 3.40
CA THR A 31 9.54 10.39 2.55
C THR A 31 9.41 9.66 1.22
N ALA A 32 9.02 8.38 1.24
CA ALA A 32 8.82 7.63 0.02
C ALA A 32 7.67 8.19 -0.82
N LEU A 33 6.53 8.50 -0.22
CA LEU A 33 5.39 9.08 -0.91
C LEU A 33 5.78 10.39 -1.62
N PHE A 34 6.47 11.32 -0.93
CA PHE A 34 6.86 12.60 -1.52
C PHE A 34 7.99 12.47 -2.55
N ALA A 35 8.81 11.43 -2.46
CA ALA A 35 9.83 11.11 -3.45
C ALA A 35 9.29 10.35 -4.68
N GLY A 36 7.99 10.01 -4.70
CA GLY A 36 7.40 9.16 -5.74
C GLY A 36 7.86 7.69 -5.68
N GLY A 37 8.40 7.28 -4.53
CA GLY A 37 8.83 5.91 -4.26
C GLY A 37 7.74 5.06 -3.59
N HIS A 38 8.10 3.82 -3.29
CA HIS A 38 7.21 2.84 -2.66
C HIS A 38 7.88 2.18 -1.46
N VAL A 39 7.09 1.58 -0.57
CA VAL A 39 7.58 0.94 0.65
C VAL A 39 7.23 -0.53 0.67
N LEU A 40 8.19 -1.38 1.04
CA LEU A 40 7.98 -2.79 1.35
C LEU A 40 8.12 -3.00 2.86
N ILE A 41 7.12 -3.59 3.49
CA ILE A 41 7.10 -3.94 4.90
C ILE A 41 7.31 -5.44 5.05
N GLU A 42 8.45 -5.83 5.62
CA GLU A 42 8.70 -7.19 6.07
C GLU A 42 8.26 -7.31 7.52
N ASP A 43 7.12 -7.95 7.77
CA ASP A 43 6.67 -8.12 9.14
C ASP A 43 5.58 -9.16 9.29
N VAL A 44 5.39 -9.57 10.53
CA VAL A 44 4.32 -10.44 10.99
C VAL A 44 2.94 -9.76 10.92
N PRO A 45 1.85 -10.54 10.80
CA PRO A 45 0.49 -10.00 10.82
C PRO A 45 0.15 -9.29 12.13
N GLY A 46 -0.76 -8.30 12.06
CA GLY A 46 -1.36 -7.69 13.25
C GLY A 46 -0.63 -6.46 13.83
N VAL A 47 0.46 -6.00 13.21
CA VAL A 47 1.26 -4.84 13.70
C VAL A 47 0.72 -3.46 13.31
N GLY A 48 -0.52 -3.37 12.80
CA GLY A 48 -1.16 -2.08 12.50
C GLY A 48 -0.86 -1.49 11.12
N LYS A 49 -0.32 -2.27 10.17
CA LYS A 49 -0.03 -1.83 8.79
C LYS A 49 -1.25 -1.18 8.11
N THR A 50 -2.41 -1.82 8.20
CA THR A 50 -3.67 -1.27 7.65
C THR A 50 -4.06 0.06 8.29
N MET A 51 -3.81 0.23 9.59
CA MET A 51 -4.09 1.49 10.29
C MET A 51 -3.13 2.59 9.83
N LEU A 52 -1.85 2.28 9.64
CA LEU A 52 -0.85 3.22 9.15
C LEU A 52 -1.25 3.77 7.77
N VAL A 53 -1.58 2.87 6.84
CA VAL A 53 -1.96 3.25 5.48
C VAL A 53 -3.25 4.08 5.47
N ARG A 54 -4.24 3.68 6.26
CA ARG A 54 -5.49 4.44 6.38
C ARG A 54 -5.25 5.84 6.97
N ALA A 55 -4.41 5.93 8.00
CA ALA A 55 -4.07 7.19 8.64
C ALA A 55 -3.31 8.12 7.69
N LEU A 56 -2.38 7.59 6.89
CA LEU A 56 -1.69 8.33 5.83
C LEU A 56 -2.69 8.89 4.81
N ALA A 57 -3.59 8.05 4.29
CA ALA A 57 -4.57 8.47 3.28
C ALA A 57 -5.54 9.53 3.82
N GLN A 58 -6.01 9.38 5.06
CA GLN A 58 -6.88 10.35 5.71
C GLN A 58 -6.16 11.67 6.01
N SER A 59 -4.91 11.63 6.47
CA SER A 59 -4.14 12.84 6.80
C SER A 59 -3.78 13.66 5.56
N LEU A 60 -3.76 13.01 4.39
CA LEU A 60 -3.45 13.62 3.09
C LEU A 60 -4.70 13.89 2.24
N ASP A 61 -5.90 13.52 2.70
CA ASP A 61 -7.17 13.59 1.95
C ASP A 61 -7.12 12.92 0.56
N ILE A 62 -6.56 11.71 0.51
CA ILE A 62 -6.41 10.92 -0.74
C ILE A 62 -7.03 9.54 -0.63
N SER A 63 -7.28 8.92 -1.79
CA SER A 63 -7.96 7.62 -1.85
C SER A 63 -7.08 6.48 -1.36
N PHE A 64 -7.69 5.54 -0.65
CA PHE A 64 -7.06 4.30 -0.18
C PHE A 64 -7.71 3.07 -0.83
N LYS A 65 -6.87 2.15 -1.31
CA LYS A 65 -7.28 0.82 -1.80
C LYS A 65 -6.43 -0.26 -1.14
N ARG A 66 -7.03 -1.43 -0.94
CA ARG A 66 -6.35 -2.62 -0.41
C ARG A 66 -6.45 -3.75 -1.41
N ILE A 67 -5.34 -4.45 -1.60
CA ILE A 67 -5.24 -5.68 -2.39
C ILE A 67 -4.68 -6.74 -1.45
N GLN A 68 -5.42 -7.82 -1.28
CA GLN A 68 -4.92 -8.99 -0.58
C GLN A 68 -4.37 -9.95 -1.63
N PHE A 69 -3.07 -10.24 -1.59
CA PHE A 69 -2.46 -11.17 -2.53
C PHE A 69 -2.72 -12.60 -2.05
N THR A 70 -3.65 -13.27 -2.73
CA THR A 70 -3.96 -14.68 -2.52
C THR A 70 -3.37 -15.54 -3.64
N PRO A 71 -3.21 -16.86 -3.44
CA PRO A 71 -2.64 -17.75 -4.47
C PRO A 71 -3.42 -17.77 -5.79
N ASP A 72 -4.71 -17.46 -5.74
CA ASP A 72 -5.65 -17.45 -6.86
C ASP A 72 -5.86 -16.06 -7.49
N LEU A 73 -5.25 -15.00 -6.91
CA LEU A 73 -5.39 -13.64 -7.42
C LEU A 73 -4.82 -13.52 -8.85
N LEU A 74 -5.61 -12.95 -9.77
CA LEU A 74 -5.21 -12.75 -11.15
C LEU A 74 -4.62 -11.36 -11.39
N PRO A 75 -3.78 -11.17 -12.42
CA PRO A 75 -3.29 -9.85 -12.82
C PRO A 75 -4.41 -8.82 -13.09
N SER A 76 -5.55 -9.27 -13.63
CA SER A 76 -6.73 -8.45 -13.91
C SER A 76 -7.45 -7.99 -12.64
N ASP A 77 -7.35 -8.75 -11.55
CA ASP A 77 -7.93 -8.34 -10.26
C ASP A 77 -7.16 -7.19 -9.62
N VAL A 78 -5.89 -7.01 -10.01
CA VAL A 78 -5.03 -5.89 -9.61
C VAL A 78 -5.24 -4.68 -10.52
N THR A 79 -5.13 -4.89 -11.84
CA THR A 79 -5.08 -3.81 -12.85
C THR A 79 -6.45 -3.35 -13.34
N GLY A 80 -7.44 -4.23 -13.31
CA GLY A 80 -8.79 -4.01 -13.85
C GLY A 80 -9.07 -4.89 -15.07
N ILE A 81 -10.32 -4.84 -15.51
CA ILE A 81 -10.83 -5.65 -16.63
C ILE A 81 -11.81 -4.84 -17.47
N SER A 82 -11.88 -5.14 -18.77
CA SER A 82 -12.95 -4.61 -19.62
C SER A 82 -14.15 -5.55 -19.61
N VAL A 83 -15.30 -5.02 -19.19
CA VAL A 83 -16.57 -5.76 -19.13
C VAL A 83 -17.46 -5.29 -20.28
N PHE A 84 -17.99 -6.22 -21.07
CA PHE A 84 -18.94 -5.89 -22.12
C PHE A 84 -20.28 -5.46 -21.50
N ASN A 85 -20.73 -4.24 -21.81
CA ASN A 85 -22.06 -3.76 -21.43
C ASN A 85 -23.06 -4.10 -22.55
N PRO A 86 -24.05 -4.99 -22.32
CA PRO A 86 -25.01 -5.39 -23.36
C PRO A 86 -25.94 -4.28 -23.85
N GLU A 87 -26.22 -3.28 -23.00
CA GLU A 87 -27.13 -2.17 -23.33
C GLU A 87 -26.46 -1.19 -24.30
N THR A 88 -25.21 -0.82 -24.02
CA THR A 88 -24.44 0.14 -24.81
C THR A 88 -23.63 -0.53 -25.93
N ARG A 89 -23.47 -1.86 -25.87
CA ARG A 89 -22.64 -2.69 -26.77
C ARG A 89 -21.18 -2.24 -26.83
N VAL A 90 -20.68 -1.62 -25.76
CA VAL A 90 -19.28 -1.24 -25.63
C VAL A 90 -18.62 -2.00 -24.48
N PHE A 91 -17.31 -2.19 -24.59
CA PHE A 91 -16.49 -2.67 -23.50
C PHE A 91 -16.19 -1.50 -22.55
N GLU A 92 -16.65 -1.63 -21.31
CA GLU A 92 -16.41 -0.66 -20.24
C GLU A 92 -15.28 -1.15 -19.34
N PHE A 93 -14.26 -0.30 -19.17
CA PHE A 93 -13.18 -0.62 -18.26
C PHE A 93 -13.63 -0.46 -16.81
N ARG A 94 -13.47 -1.52 -16.03
CA ARG A 94 -13.65 -1.54 -14.58
C ARG A 94 -12.26 -1.49 -13.94
N PRO A 95 -11.86 -0.35 -13.34
CA PRO A 95 -10.52 -0.19 -12.79
C PRO A 95 -10.30 -1.12 -11.62
N GLY A 96 -9.10 -1.71 -11.58
CA GLY A 96 -8.65 -2.48 -10.44
C GLY A 96 -8.23 -1.58 -9.26
N PRO A 97 -7.99 -2.15 -8.08
CA PRO A 97 -7.58 -1.43 -6.88
C PRO A 97 -6.23 -0.72 -7.02
N ILE A 98 -5.38 -1.08 -7.99
CA ILE A 98 -4.11 -0.36 -8.23
C ILE A 98 -4.33 1.11 -8.60
N THR A 99 -5.51 1.50 -9.07
CA THR A 99 -5.77 2.89 -9.48
C THR A 99 -6.05 3.84 -8.31
N GLY A 100 -5.85 3.44 -7.05
CA GLY A 100 -5.95 4.33 -5.89
C GLY A 100 -4.71 5.21 -5.74
N ASN A 101 -4.79 6.29 -4.95
CA ASN A 101 -3.62 7.11 -4.62
C ASN A 101 -2.66 6.34 -3.71
N ILE A 102 -3.21 5.71 -2.67
CA ILE A 102 -2.47 4.83 -1.76
C ILE A 102 -3.02 3.42 -1.90
N VAL A 103 -2.13 2.46 -2.17
CA VAL A 103 -2.46 1.04 -2.29
C VAL A 103 -1.70 0.24 -1.24
N LEU A 104 -2.44 -0.42 -0.35
CA LEU A 104 -1.87 -1.48 0.51
C LEU A 104 -1.93 -2.80 -0.25
N ALA A 105 -0.77 -3.33 -0.62
CA ALA A 105 -0.63 -4.65 -1.24
C ALA A 105 -0.19 -5.66 -0.18
N ASP A 106 -1.13 -6.34 0.44
CA ASP A 106 -0.85 -7.28 1.52
C ASP A 106 -0.39 -8.64 1.02
N GLU A 107 0.68 -9.15 1.63
CA GLU A 107 1.24 -10.49 1.42
C GLU A 107 1.60 -10.76 -0.04
N ILE A 108 2.29 -9.82 -0.68
CA ILE A 108 2.62 -9.88 -2.12
C ILE A 108 3.33 -11.18 -2.53
N ASN A 109 4.05 -11.80 -1.60
CA ASN A 109 4.74 -13.06 -1.78
C ASN A 109 3.82 -14.29 -1.76
N ARG A 110 2.50 -14.18 -1.57
CA ARG A 110 1.56 -15.32 -1.56
C ARG A 110 0.89 -15.59 -2.92
N THR A 111 1.20 -14.81 -3.95
CA THR A 111 0.66 -15.00 -5.30
C THR A 111 1.76 -15.33 -6.30
N ALA A 112 1.38 -15.92 -7.43
CA ALA A 112 2.32 -16.27 -8.49
C ALA A 112 3.06 -15.03 -9.05
N PRO A 113 4.31 -15.18 -9.55
CA PRO A 113 5.12 -14.06 -10.05
C PRO A 113 4.43 -13.20 -11.12
N ARG A 114 3.53 -13.79 -11.91
CA ARG A 114 2.78 -13.07 -12.94
C ARG A 114 1.83 -12.00 -12.36
N THR A 115 1.17 -12.29 -11.23
CA THR A 115 0.27 -11.33 -10.58
C THR A 115 1.07 -10.27 -9.81
N GLN A 116 2.20 -10.66 -9.20
CA GLN A 116 3.16 -9.71 -8.62
C GLN A 116 3.64 -8.70 -9.66
N ALA A 117 4.02 -9.19 -10.85
CA ALA A 117 4.49 -8.34 -11.95
C ALA A 117 3.46 -7.28 -12.36
N ALA A 118 2.17 -7.58 -12.30
CA ALA A 118 1.12 -6.61 -12.65
C ALA A 118 1.11 -5.38 -11.72
N LEU A 119 1.36 -5.58 -10.43
CA LEU A 119 1.53 -4.46 -9.48
C LEU A 119 2.85 -3.72 -9.71
N LEU A 120 3.95 -4.47 -9.86
CA LEU A 120 5.31 -3.94 -9.98
C LEU A 120 5.54 -3.17 -11.28
N GLU A 121 4.88 -3.56 -12.37
CA GLU A 121 4.84 -2.82 -13.63
C GLU A 121 4.10 -1.48 -13.44
N GLY A 122 2.94 -1.50 -12.77
CA GLY A 122 2.21 -0.28 -12.45
C GLY A 122 3.01 0.70 -11.59
N MET A 123 3.80 0.18 -10.64
CA MET A 123 4.76 0.94 -9.84
C MET A 123 5.86 1.57 -10.70
N ALA A 124 6.45 0.81 -11.62
CA ALA A 124 7.55 1.30 -12.45
C ALA A 124 7.09 2.35 -13.48
N GLU A 125 5.93 2.12 -14.11
CA GLU A 125 5.47 2.91 -15.26
C GLU A 125 4.45 4.00 -14.89
N ASN A 126 4.01 4.05 -13.62
CA ASN A 126 2.91 4.92 -13.14
C ASN A 126 1.66 4.83 -14.03
N SER A 127 1.44 3.68 -14.66
CA SER A 127 0.37 3.41 -15.60
C SER A 127 0.13 1.91 -15.72
N VAL A 128 -1.07 1.54 -16.16
CA VAL A 128 -1.44 0.15 -16.44
C VAL A 128 -1.99 0.04 -17.85
N THR A 129 -1.64 -1.04 -18.54
CA THR A 129 -2.15 -1.30 -19.89
C THR A 129 -3.10 -2.50 -19.85
N VAL A 130 -4.37 -2.26 -20.20
CA VAL A 130 -5.40 -3.30 -20.26
C VAL A 130 -6.04 -3.25 -21.64
N ASP A 131 -6.11 -4.40 -22.31
CA ASP A 131 -6.64 -4.55 -23.67
C ASP A 131 -6.03 -3.57 -24.70
N GLY A 132 -4.72 -3.33 -24.58
CA GLY A 132 -3.98 -2.41 -25.45
C GLY A 132 -4.20 -0.93 -25.16
N VAL A 133 -4.96 -0.58 -24.12
CA VAL A 133 -5.19 0.81 -23.70
C VAL A 133 -4.41 1.10 -22.42
N THR A 134 -3.41 1.98 -22.53
CA THR A 134 -2.63 2.47 -21.38
C THR A 134 -3.39 3.53 -20.62
N ARG A 135 -3.42 3.41 -19.30
CA ARG A 135 -4.16 4.27 -18.37
C ARG A 135 -3.21 4.73 -17.29
N LYS A 136 -3.08 6.04 -17.10
CA LYS A 136 -2.27 6.61 -16.01
C LYS A 136 -2.89 6.30 -14.66
N LEU A 137 -2.03 6.01 -13.68
CA LEU A 137 -2.43 5.90 -12.28
C LEU A 137 -2.64 7.30 -11.70
N MET A 138 -3.24 7.37 -10.51
CA MET A 138 -3.50 8.65 -9.84
C MET A 138 -2.19 9.33 -9.42
N ASP A 139 -2.22 10.65 -9.27
CA ASP A 139 -1.08 11.40 -8.74
C ASP A 139 -1.52 12.06 -7.42
N PRO A 140 -0.88 11.77 -6.27
CA PRO A 140 0.22 10.81 -6.09
C PRO A 140 -0.23 9.34 -6.23
N PHE A 141 0.70 8.46 -6.65
CA PHE A 141 0.57 7.00 -6.61
C PHE A 141 1.62 6.40 -5.67
N PHE A 142 1.18 5.75 -4.60
CA PHE A 142 2.03 5.19 -3.56
C PHE A 142 1.58 3.77 -3.21
N VAL A 143 2.49 2.81 -3.30
CA VAL A 143 2.28 1.43 -2.87
C VAL A 143 3.02 1.18 -1.56
N MET A 144 2.28 0.68 -0.57
CA MET A 144 2.84 0.04 0.61
C MET A 144 2.57 -1.45 0.49
N ALA A 145 3.59 -2.23 0.16
CA ALA A 145 3.49 -3.67 0.04
C ALA A 145 3.92 -4.36 1.33
N THR A 146 3.40 -5.55 1.60
CA THR A 146 3.80 -6.36 2.75
C THR A 146 4.19 -7.75 2.29
N GLN A 147 5.24 -8.32 2.90
CA GLN A 147 5.58 -9.73 2.72
C GLN A 147 5.88 -10.38 4.06
N ASN A 148 5.47 -11.63 4.21
CA ASN A 148 5.73 -12.41 5.42
C ASN A 148 6.93 -13.36 5.15
N PRO A 149 8.07 -13.20 5.85
CA PRO A 149 9.26 -14.00 5.59
C PRO A 149 9.19 -15.44 6.11
N ILE A 150 8.20 -15.79 6.95
CA ILE A 150 8.18 -17.05 7.71
C ILE A 150 7.29 -18.15 7.05
N GLU A 151 6.51 -17.83 6.02
CA GLU A 151 5.67 -18.82 5.33
C GLU A 151 6.44 -19.62 4.28
N TYR A 152 6.72 -20.90 4.59
CA TYR A 152 7.52 -21.80 3.74
C TYR A 152 6.72 -22.52 2.64
N GLU A 153 5.41 -22.66 2.77
CA GLU A 153 4.57 -23.31 1.75
C GLU A 153 3.71 -22.29 1.00
N GLY A 154 3.79 -22.31 -0.34
CA GLY A 154 2.94 -21.49 -1.20
C GLY A 154 3.35 -20.02 -1.32
N THR A 155 4.59 -19.67 -0.97
CA THR A 155 5.13 -18.33 -1.19
C THR A 155 6.10 -18.27 -2.38
N TYR A 156 6.11 -17.11 -3.05
CA TYR A 156 6.95 -16.75 -4.17
C TYR A 156 7.74 -15.50 -3.78
N THR A 157 9.03 -15.68 -3.50
CA THR A 157 9.91 -14.59 -3.12
C THR A 157 10.08 -13.60 -4.27
N LEU A 158 10.14 -12.30 -3.93
CA LEU A 158 10.51 -11.30 -4.91
C LEU A 158 11.99 -11.45 -5.27
N PRO A 159 12.35 -11.52 -6.57
CA PRO A 159 13.73 -11.39 -7.01
C PRO A 159 14.31 -10.03 -6.60
N GLU A 160 15.63 -9.96 -6.41
CA GLU A 160 16.35 -8.72 -6.04
C GLU A 160 16.00 -7.55 -6.97
N ALA A 161 15.98 -7.80 -8.29
CA ALA A 161 15.60 -6.80 -9.28
C ALA A 161 14.17 -6.25 -9.11
N GLN A 162 13.26 -6.97 -8.44
CA GLN A 162 11.92 -6.49 -8.11
C GLN A 162 11.90 -5.72 -6.78
N LEU A 163 12.75 -6.10 -5.83
CA LEU A 163 12.92 -5.38 -4.56
C LEU A 163 13.45 -3.95 -4.79
N ASP A 164 14.31 -3.76 -5.80
CA ASP A 164 14.84 -2.44 -6.19
C ASP A 164 13.76 -1.41 -6.59
N ARG A 165 12.53 -1.85 -6.86
CA ARG A 165 11.39 -0.95 -7.14
C ARG A 165 10.81 -0.30 -5.87
N PHE A 166 11.21 -0.75 -4.69
CA PHE A 166 10.85 -0.15 -3.41
C PHE A 166 11.99 0.75 -2.94
N LEU A 167 11.64 1.98 -2.57
CA LEU A 167 12.62 2.95 -2.06
C LEU A 167 13.08 2.57 -0.65
N PHE A 168 12.16 2.06 0.17
CA PHE A 168 12.49 1.55 1.50
C PHE A 168 11.93 0.14 1.70
N LYS A 169 12.78 -0.72 2.27
CA LYS A 169 12.35 -1.94 2.94
C LYS A 169 12.43 -1.71 4.45
N ILE A 170 11.30 -1.83 5.14
CA ILE A 170 11.18 -1.48 6.56
C ILE A 170 10.55 -2.62 7.36
N GLU A 171 10.85 -2.64 8.65
CA GLU A 171 10.23 -3.51 9.65
C GLU A 171 9.42 -2.63 10.61
N MET A 172 8.20 -3.05 10.97
CA MET A 172 7.36 -2.31 11.91
C MET A 172 7.60 -2.80 13.35
N GLY A 173 7.79 -4.12 13.53
CA GLY A 173 7.98 -4.81 14.79
C GLY A 173 6.73 -4.78 15.67
N TYR A 174 6.66 -5.70 16.64
CA TYR A 174 5.62 -5.66 17.67
C TYR A 174 5.68 -4.35 18.49
N PRO A 175 4.54 -3.84 18.96
CA PRO A 175 4.55 -2.78 19.96
C PRO A 175 5.23 -3.29 21.24
N SER A 176 5.89 -2.38 21.97
CA SER A 176 6.33 -2.70 23.33
C SER A 176 5.12 -2.94 24.24
N ALA A 177 5.31 -3.62 25.37
CA ALA A 177 4.22 -3.87 26.33
C ALA A 177 3.48 -2.59 26.76
N GLN A 178 4.21 -1.47 26.86
CA GLN A 178 3.61 -0.17 27.18
C GLN A 178 2.77 0.35 26.01
N GLU A 179 3.26 0.25 24.78
CA GLU A 179 2.52 0.66 23.59
C GLU A 179 1.28 -0.21 23.36
N GLU A 180 1.35 -1.51 23.65
CA GLU A 180 0.22 -2.43 23.60
C GLU A 180 -0.84 -2.07 24.65
N LEU A 181 -0.43 -1.74 25.87
CA LEU A 181 -1.32 -1.21 26.91
C LEU A 181 -1.99 0.10 26.47
N ASP A 182 -1.24 1.01 25.86
CA ASP A 182 -1.77 2.28 25.36
C ASP A 182 -2.83 2.04 24.28
N LEU A 183 -2.61 1.08 23.37
CA LEU A 183 -3.58 0.66 22.35
C LEU A 183 -4.84 0.04 22.97
N LEU A 184 -4.69 -0.84 23.97
CA LEU A 184 -5.82 -1.48 24.66
C LEU A 184 -6.64 -0.51 25.51
N SER A 185 -5.99 0.50 26.09
CA SER A 185 -6.65 1.51 26.93
C SER A 185 -7.61 2.41 26.17
N GLY A 186 -7.56 2.41 24.83
CA GLY A 186 -8.44 3.22 23.98
C GLY A 186 -8.23 4.73 24.12
N ASN A 187 -7.15 5.16 24.77
CA ASN A 187 -6.85 6.57 25.03
C ASN A 187 -6.53 7.38 23.77
N LYS A 188 -6.50 6.75 22.59
CA LYS A 188 -6.43 7.46 21.31
C LYS A 188 -7.46 6.91 20.30
N THR A 189 -8.14 7.86 19.67
CA THR A 189 -9.37 7.72 18.87
C THR A 189 -9.30 6.65 17.78
N ARG A 190 -10.33 5.80 17.71
CA ARG A 190 -10.56 4.90 16.56
C ARG A 190 -10.92 5.74 15.33
N ILE A 191 -10.16 5.61 14.25
CA ILE A 191 -10.58 6.08 12.93
C ILE A 191 -11.71 5.16 12.45
N ASN A 192 -12.92 5.70 12.31
CA ASN A 192 -14.04 5.05 11.63
C ASN A 192 -13.82 5.13 10.11
#